data_AF-A0A9X3NCU6-F1
#
_entry.id   AF-A0A9X3NCU6-F1
#
_cell.length_a   1.000
_cell.length_b   1.000
_cell.length_c   1.000
_cell.angle_alpha   90.00
_cell.angle_beta   90.00
_cell.angle_gamma   90.00
#
_symmetry.space_group_name_H-M   'P 1'
#
loop_
_entity.id
_entity.type
_entity.pdbx_description
1 polymer ?
#
loop_
_entity_poly.entity_id
_entity_poly.type
_entity_poly.pdbx_seq_one_letter_code
_entity_poly.pdbx_strand_id
1 'polypeptide(L)'
;MTLIPELREELRTTAVRHARPRRRRRWWFGLAPVVLVAGTTAALAASGVLQIPIGEPAKDPPELTRLAPTPNTEIGTVAVGTERLLAVRAPDPDGGPEWGLQLASTTRGLGCLLPGRVAQGRIGELGDDGRLHPYPRDVVRNPGECALLDRGDRLFHNVARERYSARAVRLGPCSPGATDRRLCTDGPARTLLYGTLGPRAKAVVYRTPDRKLRTLSTVGPEGAYLIVLPAGASDVIRSVPDTHPLDERIVGVHFDGGRTCAGSALRSQETCPIPAYRPLRVERVTQKDVSAKIHARFRQGRRFWNLRVSFRVPRAVTDARTAYSIRISPPGNTGRGTTGWTRRDLKRGERVEQLFSHVNGGGEYRIWVRFHQATDPGQANPLGANGVTVGRLRVKIP
;
A
#
# COMPACT_ATOMS: atom_id res chain seq x y z
N MET A 1 19.01 40.33 -18.24
CA MET A 1 20.47 40.11 -18.28
C MET A 1 20.71 38.78 -18.97
N THR A 2 21.10 38.88 -20.24
CA THR A 2 21.50 37.81 -21.14
C THR A 2 22.99 37.51 -21.00
N LEU A 3 23.35 36.27 -21.39
CA LEU A 3 24.67 35.73 -21.73
C LEU A 3 25.38 34.91 -20.64
N ILE A 4 25.48 33.59 -20.90
CA ILE A 4 26.76 32.89 -20.86
C ILE A 4 27.08 32.51 -22.31
N PRO A 5 27.94 33.27 -23.02
CA PRO A 5 28.40 32.98 -24.38
C PRO A 5 29.54 31.95 -24.41
N GLU A 6 30.10 31.59 -23.25
CA GLU A 6 31.29 30.74 -23.13
C GLU A 6 30.99 29.26 -23.44
N LEU A 7 29.76 28.81 -23.21
CA LEU A 7 29.33 27.44 -23.49
C LEU A 7 29.12 27.14 -24.99
N ARG A 8 29.06 28.17 -25.83
CA ARG A 8 28.87 28.00 -27.29
C ARG A 8 30.19 27.80 -28.05
N GLU A 9 31.30 28.20 -27.44
CA GLU A 9 32.62 28.22 -28.09
C GLU A 9 33.46 26.96 -27.81
N GLU A 10 33.20 26.25 -26.71
CA GLU A 10 33.76 24.89 -26.52
C GLU A 10 33.09 23.82 -27.40
N LEU A 11 31.80 23.99 -27.74
CA LEU A 11 31.09 23.04 -28.62
C LEU A 11 31.39 23.23 -30.11
N ARG A 12 32.05 24.33 -30.51
CA ARG A 12 32.46 24.58 -31.90
C ARG A 12 33.88 24.10 -32.21
N THR A 13 34.69 23.79 -31.21
CA THR A 13 36.11 23.43 -31.39
C THR A 13 36.38 21.94 -31.59
N THR A 14 35.36 21.06 -31.52
CA THR A 14 35.53 19.61 -31.77
C THR A 14 35.07 19.14 -33.15
N ALA A 15 34.65 20.06 -34.03
CA ALA A 15 34.31 19.75 -35.41
C ALA A 15 35.31 20.41 -36.35
N VAL A 16 35.91 19.59 -37.23
CA VAL A 16 36.81 19.97 -38.33
C VAL A 16 38.28 20.16 -37.92
N ARG A 17 39.05 19.07 -38.02
CA ARG A 17 40.27 18.99 -38.85
C ARG A 17 40.91 17.61 -38.65
N HIS A 18 40.79 16.75 -39.67
CA HIS A 18 41.97 16.31 -40.40
C HIS A 18 41.54 15.66 -41.72
N ALA A 19 41.70 16.46 -42.78
CA ALA A 19 41.69 16.00 -44.15
C ALA A 19 42.96 15.18 -44.45
N ARG A 20 42.79 14.16 -45.29
CA ARG A 20 43.80 13.26 -45.87
C ARG A 20 44.86 14.05 -46.70
N PRO A 21 46.05 13.48 -47.03
CA PRO A 21 46.12 12.64 -48.25
C PRO A 21 47.15 11.47 -48.27
N ARG A 22 46.79 10.45 -49.09
CA ARG A 22 47.60 9.54 -49.95
C ARG A 22 48.90 8.90 -49.43
N ARG A 23 48.93 7.54 -49.41
CA ARG A 23 49.72 6.72 -50.37
C ARG A 23 49.37 5.22 -50.32
N ARG A 24 49.21 4.62 -51.51
CA ARG A 24 49.16 3.17 -51.77
C ARG A 24 50.43 2.48 -51.27
N ARG A 25 50.32 1.31 -50.61
CA ARG A 25 51.00 0.08 -51.05
C ARG A 25 50.43 -1.17 -50.38
N ARG A 26 50.53 -2.23 -51.19
CA ARG A 26 50.02 -3.59 -51.11
C ARG A 26 50.83 -4.48 -50.14
N TRP A 27 50.19 -5.57 -49.70
CA TRP A 27 50.75 -6.88 -49.30
C TRP A 27 51.40 -6.96 -47.91
N TRP A 28 51.41 -8.05 -47.12
CA TRP A 28 50.92 -9.44 -47.12
C TRP A 28 51.21 -9.97 -45.67
N PHE A 29 50.40 -10.89 -45.13
CA PHE A 29 50.64 -11.86 -44.04
C PHE A 29 51.28 -11.47 -42.68
N GLY A 30 50.72 -12.01 -41.59
CA GLY A 30 51.52 -12.36 -40.39
C GLY A 30 50.82 -12.23 -39.03
N LEU A 31 50.56 -13.37 -38.40
CA LEU A 31 50.33 -13.59 -36.95
C LEU A 31 51.40 -12.83 -36.10
N ALA A 32 51.21 -12.34 -34.87
CA ALA A 32 50.74 -12.98 -33.64
C ALA A 32 50.65 -11.89 -32.51
N PRO A 33 50.27 -12.20 -31.25
CA PRO A 33 49.56 -11.29 -30.34
C PRO A 33 50.47 -10.43 -29.45
N VAL A 34 50.00 -9.23 -29.10
CA VAL A 34 50.51 -8.48 -27.94
C VAL A 34 49.33 -8.06 -27.08
N VAL A 35 49.28 -8.68 -25.91
CA VAL A 35 48.50 -8.30 -24.74
C VAL A 35 48.85 -6.86 -24.37
N LEU A 36 47.86 -5.97 -24.39
CA LEU A 36 47.92 -4.69 -23.69
C LEU A 36 46.56 -4.40 -23.05
N VAL A 37 46.57 -4.54 -21.73
CA VAL A 37 45.56 -4.11 -20.78
C VAL A 37 45.34 -2.60 -20.92
N ALA A 38 44.12 -2.19 -21.27
CA ALA A 38 43.45 -0.96 -20.82
C ALA A 38 42.18 -0.73 -21.65
N GLY A 39 41.02 -0.68 -20.99
CA GLY A 39 39.78 -0.25 -21.64
C GLY A 39 38.53 -1.02 -21.22
N THR A 40 38.34 -1.27 -19.94
CA THR A 40 37.03 -1.66 -19.39
C THR A 40 36.06 -0.50 -19.56
N THR A 41 35.30 -0.52 -20.66
CA THR A 41 34.02 0.19 -20.75
C THR A 41 32.92 -0.87 -20.83
N ALA A 42 32.00 -0.77 -19.88
CA ALA A 42 31.00 -1.75 -19.56
C ALA A 42 30.03 -1.99 -20.72
N ALA A 43 29.90 -3.25 -21.11
CA ALA A 43 28.74 -3.77 -21.81
C ALA A 43 28.41 -5.18 -21.28
N LEU A 44 28.08 -5.28 -19.98
CA LEU A 44 27.38 -6.44 -19.44
C LEU A 44 25.87 -6.20 -19.56
N ALA A 45 25.37 -6.32 -20.79
CA ALA A 45 23.95 -6.38 -21.08
C ALA A 45 23.69 -7.60 -21.98
N ALA A 46 23.75 -8.79 -21.39
CA ALA A 46 23.24 -10.01 -22.01
C ALA A 46 22.96 -11.05 -20.92
N SER A 47 21.66 -11.26 -20.64
CA SER A 47 21.06 -12.51 -20.14
C SER A 47 21.88 -13.34 -19.14
N GLY A 48 22.19 -12.77 -17.98
CA GLY A 48 22.61 -13.54 -16.82
C GLY A 48 21.50 -13.48 -15.80
N VAL A 49 20.77 -14.58 -15.59
CA VAL A 49 20.02 -14.81 -14.36
C VAL A 49 21.06 -14.82 -13.24
N LEU A 50 21.47 -13.64 -12.77
CA LEU A 50 22.22 -13.52 -11.53
C LEU A 50 21.23 -14.00 -10.48
N GLN A 51 21.41 -15.26 -10.08
CA GLN A 51 20.60 -15.89 -9.06
C GLN A 51 20.82 -15.09 -7.79
N ILE A 52 19.93 -14.15 -7.53
CA ILE A 52 19.94 -13.37 -6.29
C ILE A 52 19.80 -14.39 -5.17
N PRO A 53 20.81 -14.54 -4.29
CA PRO A 53 20.75 -15.53 -3.24
C PRO A 53 19.60 -15.23 -2.30
N ILE A 54 19.04 -16.28 -1.72
CA ILE A 54 18.00 -16.14 -0.69
C ILE A 54 18.69 -15.98 0.67
N GLY A 55 18.40 -14.87 1.35
CA GLY A 55 18.80 -14.61 2.73
C GLY A 55 17.80 -15.17 3.74
N GLU A 56 18.06 -14.93 5.02
CA GLU A 56 17.08 -15.19 6.08
C GLU A 56 15.78 -14.40 5.84
N PRO A 57 14.62 -14.83 6.35
CA PRO A 57 13.40 -14.02 6.27
C PRO A 57 13.61 -12.59 6.77
N ALA A 58 12.99 -11.63 6.10
CA ALA A 58 13.11 -10.22 6.45
C ALA A 58 12.63 -10.03 7.90
N LYS A 59 13.55 -9.61 8.78
CA LYS A 59 13.25 -9.36 10.19
C LYS A 59 12.53 -8.04 10.33
N ASP A 60 11.55 -8.04 11.23
CA ASP A 60 10.86 -6.83 11.60
C ASP A 60 11.80 -5.95 12.47
N PRO A 61 12.03 -4.67 12.12
CA PRO A 61 12.57 -3.69 13.06
C PRO A 61 11.90 -3.81 14.44
N PRO A 62 12.69 -3.79 15.54
CA PRO A 62 12.21 -4.02 16.91
C PRO A 62 11.04 -3.12 17.31
N GLU A 63 10.98 -1.90 16.76
CA GLU A 63 9.96 -0.89 17.05
C GLU A 63 8.57 -1.28 16.54
N LEU A 64 8.47 -1.92 15.36
CA LEU A 64 7.19 -2.43 14.86
C LEU A 64 6.84 -3.81 15.45
N THR A 65 7.81 -4.52 16.02
CA THR A 65 7.56 -5.84 16.65
C THR A 65 6.63 -5.69 17.87
N ARG A 66 6.67 -4.55 18.58
CA ARG A 66 5.75 -4.26 19.71
C ARG A 66 4.32 -3.94 19.27
N LEU A 67 4.13 -3.61 17.99
CA LEU A 67 2.83 -3.32 17.36
C LEU A 67 2.41 -4.45 16.42
N ALA A 68 3.11 -5.59 16.44
CA ALA A 68 2.82 -6.72 15.57
C ALA A 68 1.36 -7.14 15.76
N PRO A 69 0.57 -7.22 14.67
CA PRO A 69 -0.78 -7.73 14.74
C PRO A 69 -0.76 -9.13 15.36
N THR A 70 -1.67 -9.38 16.29
CA THR A 70 -1.96 -10.73 16.75
C THR A 70 -3.12 -11.29 15.93
N PRO A 71 -3.37 -12.61 15.92
CA PRO A 71 -4.42 -13.19 15.11
C PRO A 71 -5.80 -12.55 15.30
N ASN A 72 -6.07 -11.96 16.47
CA ASN A 72 -7.34 -11.38 16.85
C ASN A 72 -7.31 -9.85 17.02
N THR A 73 -6.24 -9.15 16.62
CA THR A 73 -6.12 -7.68 16.68
C THR A 73 -5.92 -7.05 15.30
N GLU A 74 -6.25 -5.76 15.17
CA GLU A 74 -6.10 -4.94 13.97
C GLU A 74 -6.67 -5.63 12.72
N ILE A 75 -5.82 -6.00 11.77
CA ILE A 75 -6.19 -6.72 10.54
C ILE A 75 -5.99 -8.24 10.66
N GLY A 76 -5.49 -8.73 11.79
CA GLY A 76 -5.03 -10.10 12.00
C GLY A 76 -3.60 -10.34 11.54
N THR A 77 -3.16 -11.58 11.67
CA THR A 77 -1.96 -12.12 11.03
C THR A 77 -2.33 -12.76 9.70
N VAL A 78 -1.34 -13.08 8.86
CA VAL A 78 -1.60 -13.92 7.68
C VAL A 78 -2.09 -15.29 8.14
N ALA A 79 -3.17 -15.77 7.54
CA ALA A 79 -3.71 -17.10 7.78
C ALA A 79 -2.80 -18.14 7.09
N VAL A 80 -2.40 -19.16 7.85
CA VAL A 80 -1.45 -20.18 7.41
C VAL A 80 -1.91 -20.85 6.11
N GLY A 81 -1.04 -20.89 5.11
CA GLY A 81 -1.28 -21.59 3.84
C GLY A 81 -2.14 -20.82 2.85
N THR A 82 -2.48 -19.56 3.15
CA THR A 82 -3.24 -18.70 2.23
C THR A 82 -2.35 -17.81 1.38
N GLU A 83 -1.05 -17.73 1.71
CA GLU A 83 -0.08 -16.93 0.99
C GLU A 83 0.22 -17.52 -0.40
N ARG A 84 0.09 -16.69 -1.43
CA ARG A 84 0.40 -17.09 -2.81
C ARG A 84 1.03 -15.96 -3.59
N LEU A 85 2.19 -16.24 -4.17
CA LEU A 85 2.81 -15.37 -5.16
C LEU A 85 1.96 -15.39 -6.44
N LEU A 86 1.44 -14.23 -6.83
CA LEU A 86 0.70 -14.07 -8.07
C LEU A 86 1.66 -14.15 -9.26
N ALA A 87 1.16 -14.49 -10.44
CA ALA A 87 1.98 -14.56 -11.66
C ALA A 87 2.35 -13.18 -12.24
N VAL A 88 1.74 -12.10 -11.74
CA VAL A 88 2.03 -10.74 -12.21
C VAL A 88 3.46 -10.33 -11.87
N ARG A 89 4.17 -9.80 -12.87
CA ARG A 89 5.54 -9.28 -12.76
C ARG A 89 5.61 -7.90 -13.40
N ALA A 90 6.51 -7.08 -12.88
CA ALA A 90 6.84 -5.81 -13.49
C ALA A 90 8.36 -5.57 -13.43
N PRO A 91 8.97 -5.09 -14.53
CA PRO A 91 10.37 -4.73 -14.52
C PRO A 91 10.59 -3.52 -13.60
N ASP A 92 11.78 -3.45 -13.01
CA ASP A 92 12.20 -2.23 -12.36
C ASP A 92 12.67 -1.19 -13.40
N PRO A 93 12.24 0.08 -13.30
CA PRO A 93 12.68 1.14 -14.20
C PRO A 93 14.20 1.33 -14.27
N ASP A 94 14.93 1.05 -13.20
CA ASP A 94 16.39 1.20 -13.15
C ASP A 94 17.12 -0.16 -13.21
N GLY A 95 16.39 -1.24 -13.53
CA GLY A 95 16.92 -2.61 -13.57
C GLY A 95 16.98 -3.31 -12.21
N GLY A 96 17.46 -4.55 -12.23
CA GLY A 96 17.44 -5.46 -11.06
C GLY A 96 16.31 -6.48 -11.10
N PRO A 97 16.09 -7.25 -10.02
CA PRO A 97 15.04 -8.26 -9.98
C PRO A 97 13.65 -7.66 -10.12
N GLU A 98 12.76 -8.40 -10.76
CA GLU A 98 11.39 -7.95 -11.00
C GLU A 98 10.62 -7.70 -9.70
N TRP A 99 9.62 -6.83 -9.81
CA TRP A 99 8.58 -6.69 -8.81
C TRP A 99 7.50 -7.75 -9.02
N GLY A 100 6.85 -8.15 -7.94
CA GLY A 100 5.68 -9.01 -7.96
C GLY A 100 4.71 -8.67 -6.84
N LEU A 101 3.58 -9.39 -6.83
CA LEU A 101 2.57 -9.30 -5.79
C LEU A 101 2.33 -10.66 -5.14
N GLN A 102 2.20 -10.67 -3.83
CA GLN A 102 1.67 -11.80 -3.09
C GLN A 102 0.29 -11.47 -2.56
N LEU A 103 -0.63 -12.40 -2.71
CA LEU A 103 -1.95 -12.36 -2.10
C LEU A 103 -1.93 -13.25 -0.86
N ALA A 104 -2.55 -12.80 0.22
CA ALA A 104 -2.75 -13.60 1.43
C ALA A 104 -4.08 -13.25 2.09
N SER A 105 -4.68 -14.21 2.79
CA SER A 105 -5.82 -13.95 3.66
C SER A 105 -5.35 -13.73 5.09
N THR A 106 -6.10 -12.98 5.89
CA THR A 106 -5.80 -12.77 7.30
C THR A 106 -6.70 -13.60 8.21
N THR A 107 -6.25 -13.83 9.43
CA THR A 107 -7.03 -14.48 10.50
C THR A 107 -8.31 -13.72 10.87
N ARG A 108 -8.43 -12.44 10.47
CA ARG A 108 -9.62 -11.61 10.66
C ARG A 108 -10.40 -11.37 9.36
N GLY A 109 -10.23 -12.23 8.35
CA GLY A 109 -11.10 -12.30 7.17
C GLY A 109 -10.87 -11.22 6.11
N LEU A 110 -9.67 -10.64 6.06
CA LEU A 110 -9.26 -9.71 5.00
C LEU A 110 -8.40 -10.43 3.95
N GLY A 111 -8.34 -9.89 2.73
CA GLY A 111 -7.32 -10.22 1.75
C GLY A 111 -6.33 -9.07 1.63
N CYS A 112 -5.03 -9.38 1.50
CA CYS A 112 -3.96 -8.38 1.42
C CYS A 112 -3.07 -8.59 0.19
N LEU A 113 -2.68 -7.50 -0.48
CA LEU A 113 -1.71 -7.49 -1.58
C LEU A 113 -0.37 -6.93 -1.14
N LEU A 114 0.64 -7.80 -1.08
CA LEU A 114 1.98 -7.48 -0.62
C LEU A 114 2.90 -7.31 -1.85
N PRO A 115 3.25 -6.07 -2.25
CA PRO A 115 4.23 -5.84 -3.30
C PRO A 115 5.65 -6.08 -2.79
N GLY A 116 6.50 -6.71 -3.60
CA GLY A 116 7.88 -7.00 -3.23
C GLY A 116 8.75 -7.40 -4.41
N ARG A 117 10.04 -7.62 -4.13
CA ARG A 117 11.00 -8.13 -5.11
C ARG A 117 10.86 -9.62 -5.27
N VAL A 118 10.99 -10.12 -6.49
CA VAL A 118 10.88 -11.54 -6.80
C VAL A 118 12.21 -12.12 -7.24
N ALA A 119 12.64 -13.18 -6.56
CA ALA A 119 13.77 -14.00 -6.98
C ALA A 119 13.52 -15.46 -6.58
N GLN A 120 13.90 -16.40 -7.45
CA GLN A 120 13.78 -17.85 -7.21
C GLN A 120 12.38 -18.29 -6.74
N GLY A 121 11.33 -17.70 -7.32
CA GLY A 121 9.93 -18.01 -6.97
C GLY A 121 9.48 -17.51 -5.59
N ARG A 122 10.30 -16.70 -4.91
CA ARG A 122 9.99 -16.09 -3.61
C ARG A 122 9.83 -14.59 -3.77
N ILE A 123 9.05 -13.99 -2.87
CA ILE A 123 8.85 -12.55 -2.77
C ILE A 123 9.43 -12.04 -1.45
N GLY A 124 10.03 -10.86 -1.47
CA GLY A 124 10.64 -10.29 -0.28
C GLY A 124 11.26 -8.92 -0.51
N GLU A 125 12.19 -8.58 0.36
CA GLU A 125 12.97 -7.34 0.33
C GLU A 125 14.39 -7.66 -0.09
N LEU A 126 15.05 -6.72 -0.78
CA LEU A 126 16.49 -6.82 -1.02
C LEU A 126 17.24 -6.25 0.17
N GLY A 127 18.12 -7.05 0.74
CA GLY A 127 19.02 -6.62 1.80
C GLY A 127 20.22 -5.84 1.25
N ASP A 128 20.93 -5.18 2.15
CA ASP A 128 22.19 -4.50 1.85
C ASP A 128 23.30 -5.52 1.48
N ASP A 129 23.10 -6.78 1.85
CA ASP A 129 23.93 -7.93 1.48
C ASP A 129 23.69 -8.42 0.03
N GLY A 130 22.80 -7.75 -0.71
CA GLY A 130 22.42 -8.10 -2.07
C GLY A 130 21.56 -9.36 -2.17
N ARG A 131 21.05 -9.89 -1.06
CA ARG A 131 20.19 -11.08 -1.03
C ARG A 131 18.72 -10.71 -0.97
N LEU A 132 17.87 -11.62 -1.45
CA LEU A 132 16.43 -11.52 -1.22
C LEU A 132 16.10 -12.12 0.15
N HIS A 133 15.58 -11.31 1.05
CA HIS A 133 15.01 -11.73 2.33
C HIS A 133 13.51 -11.95 2.17
N PRO A 134 13.03 -13.21 2.13
CA PRO A 134 11.62 -13.48 1.88
C PRO A 134 10.73 -12.87 2.96
N TYR A 135 9.51 -12.52 2.58
CA TYR A 135 8.52 -12.10 3.57
C TYR A 135 8.21 -13.23 4.56
N PRO A 136 8.12 -12.91 5.87
CA PRO A 136 7.64 -13.86 6.86
C PRO A 136 6.19 -14.20 6.56
N ARG A 137 5.81 -15.45 6.87
CA ARG A 137 4.53 -16.02 6.43
C ARG A 137 3.33 -15.58 7.26
N ASP A 138 3.56 -14.93 8.39
CA ASP A 138 2.56 -14.59 9.40
C ASP A 138 2.32 -13.08 9.52
N VAL A 139 3.14 -12.23 8.88
CA VAL A 139 3.06 -10.78 9.05
C VAL A 139 2.39 -10.11 7.87
N VAL A 140 1.38 -9.29 8.19
CA VAL A 140 0.85 -8.30 7.26
C VAL A 140 1.62 -6.99 7.45
N ARG A 141 2.24 -6.49 6.38
CA ARG A 141 3.19 -5.37 6.46
C ARG A 141 2.52 -3.99 6.50
N ASN A 142 1.39 -3.82 5.83
CA ASN A 142 0.69 -2.54 5.77
C ASN A 142 -0.84 -2.73 5.74
N PRO A 143 -1.59 -2.24 6.74
CA PRO A 143 -3.05 -2.36 6.76
C PRO A 143 -3.75 -1.79 5.52
N GLY A 144 -3.18 -0.77 4.86
CA GLY A 144 -3.75 -0.19 3.64
C GLY A 144 -3.60 -1.10 2.41
N GLU A 145 -2.89 -2.21 2.51
CA GLU A 145 -2.79 -3.23 1.47
C GLU A 145 -3.90 -4.28 1.56
N CYS A 146 -4.74 -4.19 2.58
CA CYS A 146 -5.79 -5.14 2.85
C CYS A 146 -7.17 -4.56 2.59
N ALA A 147 -8.10 -5.42 2.19
CA ALA A 147 -9.52 -5.09 2.11
C ALA A 147 -10.36 -6.35 2.34
N LEU A 148 -11.67 -6.15 2.50
CA LEU A 148 -12.60 -7.27 2.54
C LEU A 148 -12.58 -8.09 1.26
N LEU A 149 -12.63 -9.41 1.47
CA LEU A 149 -12.92 -10.37 0.42
C LEU A 149 -14.41 -10.31 0.08
N ASP A 150 -14.72 -10.55 -1.18
CA ASP A 150 -16.09 -10.72 -1.65
C ASP A 150 -16.67 -12.08 -1.20
N ARG A 151 -17.93 -12.36 -1.52
CA ARG A 151 -18.58 -13.62 -1.13
C ARG A 151 -17.92 -14.89 -1.72
N GLY A 152 -17.11 -14.75 -2.76
CA GLY A 152 -16.35 -15.85 -3.37
C GLY A 152 -14.89 -15.88 -2.93
N ASP A 153 -14.55 -15.26 -1.79
CA ASP A 153 -13.19 -15.15 -1.25
C ASP A 153 -12.20 -14.46 -2.20
N ARG A 154 -12.70 -13.53 -3.03
CA ARG A 154 -11.87 -12.77 -3.97
C ARG A 154 -11.62 -11.37 -3.45
N LEU A 155 -10.37 -10.93 -3.60
CA LEU A 155 -9.98 -9.56 -3.28
C LEU A 155 -10.25 -8.65 -4.48
N PHE A 156 -10.93 -7.53 -4.25
CA PHE A 156 -11.07 -6.43 -5.19
C PHE A 156 -10.48 -5.18 -4.55
N HIS A 157 -9.20 -4.96 -4.81
CA HIS A 157 -8.41 -3.96 -4.11
C HIS A 157 -7.34 -3.39 -5.02
N ASN A 158 -7.21 -2.07 -5.03
CA ASN A 158 -6.27 -1.33 -5.86
C ASN A 158 -5.57 -0.32 -4.97
N VAL A 159 -4.27 -0.22 -5.15
CA VAL A 159 -3.41 0.61 -4.31
C VAL A 159 -2.47 1.38 -5.22
N ALA A 160 -2.41 2.68 -4.98
CA ALA A 160 -1.28 3.50 -5.39
C ALA A 160 -0.36 3.71 -4.18
N ARG A 161 0.95 3.53 -4.37
CA ARG A 161 1.98 3.87 -3.40
C ARG A 161 3.05 4.70 -4.09
N GLU A 162 3.24 5.93 -3.64
CA GLU A 162 4.36 6.75 -4.11
C GLU A 162 5.56 6.62 -3.18
N ARG A 163 6.76 6.83 -3.73
CA ARG A 163 8.04 6.79 -2.99
C ARG A 163 8.29 5.48 -2.24
N TYR A 164 7.85 4.35 -2.78
CA TYR A 164 8.18 3.03 -2.26
C TYR A 164 9.69 2.76 -2.45
N SER A 165 10.38 2.20 -1.45
CA SER A 165 11.81 1.91 -1.57
C SER A 165 12.09 0.96 -2.73
N ALA A 166 13.14 1.21 -3.52
CA ALA A 166 13.56 0.29 -4.56
C ALA A 166 13.89 -1.09 -3.99
N ARG A 167 14.35 -1.21 -2.74
CA ARG A 167 14.61 -2.52 -2.13
C ARG A 167 13.34 -3.27 -1.67
N ALA A 168 12.17 -2.66 -1.86
CA ALA A 168 10.89 -3.10 -1.31
C ALA A 168 10.84 -3.18 0.23
N VAL A 169 11.64 -2.36 0.90
CA VAL A 169 11.79 -2.35 2.36
C VAL A 169 10.57 -1.76 3.07
N ARG A 170 10.20 -2.45 4.16
CA ARG A 170 8.97 -2.39 4.98
C ARG A 170 8.42 -1.03 5.41
N LEU A 171 9.26 0.00 5.57
CA LEU A 171 8.87 1.19 6.33
C LEU A 171 8.30 2.29 5.45
N GLY A 172 7.10 2.02 4.94
CA GLY A 172 6.29 3.04 4.29
C GLY A 172 7.03 3.80 3.18
N PRO A 173 6.45 4.91 2.75
CA PRO A 173 6.99 5.68 1.64
C PRO A 173 8.13 6.58 2.11
N CYS A 174 9.23 6.55 1.36
CA CYS A 174 10.43 7.32 1.62
C CYS A 174 10.14 8.81 1.66
N SER A 175 10.17 9.41 2.86
CA SER A 175 9.73 10.80 3.07
C SER A 175 10.71 11.59 3.92
N PRO A 176 10.79 12.92 3.74
CA PRO A 176 11.51 13.79 4.64
C PRO A 176 10.86 13.70 6.03
N GLY A 177 11.60 13.18 7.03
CA GLY A 177 11.10 13.01 8.40
C GLY A 177 10.75 11.56 8.80
N ALA A 178 10.96 10.57 7.92
CA ALA A 178 10.99 9.17 8.36
C ALA A 178 12.08 8.99 9.43
N THR A 179 11.72 8.37 10.56
CA THR A 179 12.61 8.18 11.72
C THR A 179 13.85 7.36 11.38
N ASP A 180 13.79 6.56 10.31
CA ASP A 180 14.95 5.86 9.76
C ASP A 180 15.21 6.27 8.31
N ARG A 181 16.03 7.32 8.15
CA ARG A 181 16.49 7.78 6.82
C ARG A 181 17.29 6.70 6.09
N ARG A 182 17.87 5.71 6.79
CA ARG A 182 18.72 4.66 6.20
C ARG A 182 17.96 3.69 5.29
N LEU A 183 16.64 3.60 5.46
CA LEU A 183 15.78 2.73 4.63
C LEU A 183 15.44 3.37 3.26
N CYS A 184 15.79 4.65 3.11
CA CYS A 184 15.50 5.49 1.96
C CYS A 184 16.74 6.21 1.42
N THR A 185 17.94 5.84 1.89
CA THR A 185 19.21 6.43 1.45
C THR A 185 19.76 5.80 0.18
N ASP A 186 19.26 4.64 -0.26
CA ASP A 186 20.02 3.77 -1.16
C ASP A 186 19.33 3.51 -2.52
N GLY A 187 18.74 4.56 -3.09
CA GLY A 187 18.30 4.55 -4.48
C GLY A 187 17.03 5.36 -4.75
N PRO A 188 16.78 5.69 -6.02
CA PRO A 188 15.54 6.36 -6.42
C PRO A 188 14.33 5.52 -5.99
N ALA A 189 13.33 6.17 -5.41
CA ALA A 189 12.12 5.49 -5.01
C ALA A 189 11.26 5.09 -6.23
N ARG A 190 10.23 4.28 -5.99
CA ARG A 190 9.26 3.82 -6.99
C ARG A 190 7.87 4.34 -6.69
N THR A 191 7.10 4.51 -7.75
CA THR A 191 5.65 4.54 -7.64
C THR A 191 5.10 3.20 -8.08
N LEU A 192 4.35 2.55 -7.20
CA LEU A 192 3.67 1.28 -7.46
C LEU A 192 2.17 1.54 -7.63
N LEU A 193 1.62 1.10 -8.76
CA LEU A 193 0.17 1.04 -8.99
C LEU A 193 -0.19 -0.43 -9.20
N TYR A 194 -0.97 -1.00 -8.30
CA TYR A 194 -1.25 -2.43 -8.34
C TYR A 194 -2.61 -2.75 -7.76
N GLY A 195 -3.13 -3.91 -8.12
CA GLY A 195 -4.43 -4.34 -7.63
C GLY A 195 -4.94 -5.61 -8.25
N THR A 196 -6.11 -6.02 -7.79
CA THR A 196 -6.90 -7.14 -8.32
C THR A 196 -8.27 -6.63 -8.72
N LEU A 197 -8.59 -6.75 -10.01
CA LEU A 197 -9.82 -6.20 -10.63
C LEU A 197 -10.88 -7.28 -10.88
N GLY A 198 -10.56 -8.54 -10.57
CA GLY A 198 -11.41 -9.71 -10.74
C GLY A 198 -11.21 -10.44 -12.08
N PRO A 199 -11.81 -11.63 -12.23
CA PRO A 199 -11.52 -12.56 -13.33
C PRO A 199 -11.93 -12.06 -14.72
N ARG A 200 -12.81 -11.05 -14.75
CA ARG A 200 -13.31 -10.46 -16.00
C ARG A 200 -12.46 -9.29 -16.49
N ALA A 201 -11.51 -8.81 -15.68
CA ALA A 201 -10.57 -7.78 -16.11
C ALA A 201 -9.60 -8.37 -17.15
N LYS A 202 -9.27 -7.56 -18.15
CA LYS A 202 -8.37 -7.93 -19.26
C LYS A 202 -7.17 -7.01 -19.37
N ALA A 203 -7.36 -5.71 -19.13
CA ALA A 203 -6.25 -4.76 -19.17
C ALA A 203 -6.51 -3.52 -18.32
N VAL A 204 -5.43 -2.86 -17.94
CA VAL A 204 -5.40 -1.52 -17.36
C VAL A 204 -4.68 -0.59 -18.33
N VAL A 205 -5.30 0.56 -18.61
CA VAL A 205 -4.69 1.63 -19.40
C VAL A 205 -4.17 2.68 -18.45
N TYR A 206 -2.89 3.01 -18.57
CA TYR A 206 -2.23 3.97 -17.70
C TYR A 206 -1.36 4.95 -18.47
N ARG A 207 -1.09 6.09 -17.85
CA ARG A 207 -0.23 7.15 -18.35
C ARG A 207 1.15 7.04 -17.73
N THR A 208 2.17 6.96 -18.55
CA THR A 208 3.58 6.97 -18.13
C THR A 208 4.04 8.39 -17.77
N PRO A 209 5.21 8.55 -17.10
CA PRO A 209 5.76 9.86 -16.78
C PRO A 209 5.95 10.78 -18.00
N ASP A 210 6.27 10.23 -19.18
CA ASP A 210 6.35 10.94 -20.46
C ASP A 210 4.99 11.20 -21.11
N ARG A 211 3.90 11.06 -20.35
CA ARG A 211 2.49 11.28 -20.74
C ARG A 211 1.95 10.37 -21.83
N LYS A 212 2.68 9.33 -22.24
CA LYS A 212 2.18 8.34 -23.19
C LYS A 212 1.18 7.40 -22.51
N LEU A 213 0.23 6.91 -23.29
CA LEU A 213 -0.67 5.86 -22.84
C LEU A 213 -0.03 4.50 -23.08
N ARG A 214 -0.16 3.62 -22.09
CA ARG A 214 0.26 2.23 -22.14
C ARG A 214 -0.89 1.34 -21.68
N THR A 215 -0.97 0.17 -22.27
CA THR A 215 -1.96 -0.85 -21.94
C THR A 215 -1.21 -2.03 -21.34
N LEU A 216 -1.57 -2.40 -20.12
CA LEU A 216 -1.02 -3.56 -19.41
C LEU A 216 -2.11 -4.62 -19.32
N SER A 217 -1.84 -5.83 -19.81
CA SER A 217 -2.76 -6.95 -19.63
C SER A 217 -2.78 -7.39 -18.17
N THR A 218 -3.97 -7.70 -17.64
CA THR A 218 -4.12 -8.29 -16.31
C THR A 218 -3.76 -9.78 -16.35
N VAL A 219 -3.30 -10.33 -15.23
CA VAL A 219 -2.83 -11.71 -15.12
C VAL A 219 -3.62 -12.49 -14.07
N GLY A 220 -3.88 -13.76 -14.34
CA GLY A 220 -4.46 -14.70 -13.38
C GLY A 220 -5.97 -14.50 -13.14
N PRO A 221 -6.59 -15.39 -12.35
CA PRO A 221 -8.02 -15.35 -12.04
C PRO A 221 -8.42 -14.15 -11.17
N GLU A 222 -7.47 -13.46 -10.55
CA GLU A 222 -7.70 -12.25 -9.76
C GLU A 222 -7.80 -10.99 -10.63
N GLY A 223 -7.46 -11.08 -11.93
CA GLY A 223 -7.30 -9.91 -12.78
C GLY A 223 -6.23 -8.96 -12.23
N ALA A 224 -5.09 -9.53 -11.83
CA ALA A 224 -4.03 -8.80 -11.15
C ALA A 224 -3.25 -7.92 -12.13
N TYR A 225 -2.85 -6.73 -11.69
CA TYR A 225 -1.92 -5.87 -12.43
C TYR A 225 -0.90 -5.25 -11.47
N LEU A 226 0.27 -4.93 -12.01
CA LEU A 226 1.36 -4.27 -11.29
C LEU A 226 2.10 -3.35 -12.28
N ILE A 227 2.13 -2.07 -11.96
CA ILE A 227 2.83 -1.04 -12.71
C ILE A 227 3.86 -0.43 -11.77
N VAL A 228 5.11 -0.41 -12.21
CA VAL A 228 6.23 0.17 -11.47
C VAL A 228 6.77 1.34 -12.29
N LEU A 229 6.75 2.52 -11.70
CA LEU A 229 7.26 3.75 -12.30
C LEU A 229 8.39 4.32 -11.45
N PRO A 230 9.30 5.12 -12.02
CA PRO A 230 10.15 5.99 -11.23
C PRO A 230 9.28 6.87 -10.33
N ALA A 231 9.69 7.10 -9.07
CA ALA A 231 8.98 8.04 -8.22
C ALA A 231 9.01 9.45 -8.83
N GLY A 232 7.88 10.15 -8.77
CA GLY A 232 7.82 11.56 -9.18
C GLY A 232 8.56 12.48 -8.20
N ALA A 233 8.80 13.72 -8.62
CA ALA A 233 9.47 14.74 -7.81
C ALA A 233 8.62 15.28 -6.63
N SER A 234 7.38 14.82 -6.46
CA SER A 234 6.54 15.25 -5.35
C SER A 234 6.99 14.61 -4.04
N ASP A 235 7.14 15.43 -3.00
CA ASP A 235 7.39 14.94 -1.64
C ASP A 235 6.15 14.36 -0.95
N VAL A 236 4.98 14.43 -1.59
CA VAL A 236 3.73 13.95 -1.00
C VAL A 236 3.67 12.43 -1.07
N ILE A 237 3.63 11.81 0.10
CA ILE A 237 3.20 10.42 0.23
C ILE A 237 1.74 10.34 -0.19
N ARG A 238 1.46 9.57 -1.23
CA ARG A 238 0.09 9.16 -1.54
C ARG A 238 -0.05 7.68 -1.40
N SER A 239 -1.04 7.30 -0.61
CA SER A 239 -1.68 6.02 -0.79
C SER A 239 -3.17 6.10 -0.61
N VAL A 240 -3.85 5.57 -1.62
CA VAL A 240 -5.30 5.54 -1.67
C VAL A 240 -5.67 4.10 -2.07
N PRO A 241 -6.04 3.27 -1.08
CA PRO A 241 -6.68 1.99 -1.34
C PRO A 241 -8.11 2.20 -1.81
N ASP A 242 -8.54 1.46 -2.84
CA ASP A 242 -9.94 1.46 -3.29
C ASP A 242 -10.26 0.20 -4.13
N THR A 243 -11.54 -0.06 -4.28
CA THR A 243 -12.13 -1.01 -5.24
C THR A 243 -11.85 -0.70 -6.69
N HIS A 244 -11.59 0.58 -6.99
CA HIS A 244 -11.22 1.06 -8.31
C HIS A 244 -9.81 1.63 -8.32
N PRO A 245 -9.10 1.60 -9.45
CA PRO A 245 -7.82 2.27 -9.57
C PRO A 245 -8.04 3.79 -9.67
N LEU A 246 -8.10 4.48 -8.52
CA LEU A 246 -8.42 5.91 -8.45
C LEU A 246 -7.24 6.85 -8.72
N ASP A 247 -6.04 6.30 -8.89
CA ASP A 247 -4.86 7.07 -9.26
C ASP A 247 -5.04 7.69 -10.65
N GLU A 248 -4.74 8.97 -10.79
CA GLU A 248 -4.93 9.73 -12.04
C GLU A 248 -4.09 9.24 -13.22
N ARG A 249 -3.05 8.43 -12.93
CA ARG A 249 -2.27 7.76 -13.97
C ARG A 249 -3.02 6.58 -14.56
N ILE A 250 -3.93 5.93 -13.82
CA ILE A 250 -4.78 4.89 -14.40
C ILE A 250 -5.99 5.58 -15.03
N VAL A 251 -6.05 5.52 -16.35
CA VAL A 251 -7.05 6.24 -17.14
C VAL A 251 -8.18 5.35 -17.64
N GLY A 252 -7.99 4.02 -17.60
CA GLY A 252 -9.01 3.08 -18.00
C GLY A 252 -8.77 1.65 -17.53
N VAL A 253 -9.84 0.86 -17.51
CA VAL A 253 -9.84 -0.59 -17.27
C VAL A 253 -10.72 -1.24 -18.33
N HIS A 254 -10.19 -2.26 -18.99
CA HIS A 254 -10.89 -3.07 -19.97
C HIS A 254 -11.30 -4.40 -19.35
N PHE A 255 -12.55 -4.77 -19.54
CA PHE A 255 -13.11 -6.05 -19.15
C PHE A 255 -13.44 -6.88 -20.40
N ASP A 256 -13.74 -8.16 -20.19
CA ASP A 256 -14.29 -9.02 -21.24
C ASP A 256 -15.63 -8.48 -21.79
N GLY A 257 -16.01 -8.95 -22.98
CA GLY A 257 -17.23 -8.49 -23.65
C GLY A 257 -17.21 -7.02 -24.09
N GLY A 258 -16.03 -6.41 -24.21
CA GLY A 258 -15.86 -5.04 -24.72
C GLY A 258 -16.20 -3.93 -23.72
N ARG A 259 -16.49 -4.27 -22.46
CA ARG A 259 -16.81 -3.28 -21.43
C ARG A 259 -15.55 -2.54 -20.99
N THR A 260 -15.62 -1.21 -20.96
CA THR A 260 -14.53 -0.35 -20.50
C THR A 260 -15.02 0.66 -19.50
N CYS A 261 -14.22 0.89 -18.46
CA CYS A 261 -14.38 2.04 -17.56
C CYS A 261 -13.20 2.98 -17.76
N ALA A 262 -13.46 4.29 -17.86
CA ALA A 262 -12.42 5.28 -18.07
C ALA A 262 -12.76 6.63 -17.44
N GLY A 263 -11.75 7.46 -17.21
CA GLY A 263 -11.91 8.83 -16.73
C GLY A 263 -12.67 8.92 -15.39
N SER A 264 -13.67 9.79 -15.32
CA SER A 264 -14.48 9.97 -14.10
C SER A 264 -15.31 8.74 -13.73
N ALA A 265 -15.65 7.87 -14.69
CA ALA A 265 -16.43 6.66 -14.41
C ALA A 265 -15.70 5.68 -13.49
N LEU A 266 -14.36 5.70 -13.47
CA LEU A 266 -13.56 4.91 -12.53
C LEU A 266 -13.77 5.33 -11.07
N ARG A 267 -14.34 6.50 -10.81
CA ARG A 267 -14.55 7.05 -9.46
C ARG A 267 -15.89 6.67 -8.85
N SER A 268 -16.76 5.96 -9.57
CA SER A 268 -18.08 5.58 -9.08
C SER A 268 -18.44 4.16 -9.45
N GLN A 269 -18.80 3.37 -8.45
CA GLN A 269 -19.29 2.00 -8.62
C GLN A 269 -20.61 1.94 -9.39
N GLU A 270 -21.43 3.00 -9.33
CA GLU A 270 -22.69 3.07 -10.09
C GLU A 270 -22.41 3.18 -11.59
N THR A 271 -21.41 3.99 -11.96
CA THR A 271 -21.04 4.21 -13.36
C THR A 271 -20.09 3.15 -13.91
N CYS A 272 -19.29 2.54 -13.03
CA CYS A 272 -18.38 1.45 -13.35
C CYS A 272 -18.56 0.31 -12.33
N PRO A 273 -19.62 -0.50 -12.43
CA PRO A 273 -19.71 -1.67 -11.58
C PRO A 273 -18.66 -2.71 -12.00
N ILE A 274 -17.93 -3.22 -11.01
CA ILE A 274 -16.88 -4.22 -11.20
C ILE A 274 -17.52 -5.56 -11.58
N PRO A 275 -17.29 -6.08 -12.79
CA PRO A 275 -17.90 -7.33 -13.22
C PRO A 275 -17.47 -8.49 -12.32
N ALA A 276 -18.42 -9.40 -12.09
CA ALA A 276 -18.27 -10.57 -11.25
C ALA A 276 -17.99 -10.31 -9.75
N TYR A 277 -17.94 -9.06 -9.27
CA TYR A 277 -17.94 -8.79 -7.83
C TYR A 277 -19.22 -9.29 -7.17
N ARG A 278 -19.11 -9.94 -6.01
CA ARG A 278 -20.25 -10.45 -5.24
C ARG A 278 -20.24 -9.85 -3.82
N PRO A 279 -21.12 -8.88 -3.51
CA PRO A 279 -21.13 -8.26 -2.19
C PRO A 279 -21.40 -9.29 -1.10
N LEU A 280 -20.75 -9.09 0.06
CA LEU A 280 -21.00 -9.88 1.24
C LEU A 280 -22.45 -9.68 1.68
N ARG A 281 -23.15 -10.78 1.98
CA ARG A 281 -24.45 -10.70 2.64
C ARG A 281 -24.21 -10.56 4.13
N VAL A 282 -24.45 -9.37 4.65
CA VAL A 282 -24.34 -9.07 6.07
C VAL A 282 -25.74 -8.98 6.65
N GLU A 283 -25.97 -9.67 7.76
CA GLU A 283 -27.20 -9.51 8.53
C GLU A 283 -27.31 -8.05 8.97
N ARG A 284 -28.45 -7.42 8.67
CA ARG A 284 -28.72 -6.04 9.04
C ARG A 284 -28.85 -5.95 10.55
N VAL A 285 -27.89 -5.30 11.18
CA VAL A 285 -27.94 -5.03 12.62
C VAL A 285 -28.93 -3.91 12.91
N THR A 286 -29.76 -4.11 13.92
CA THR A 286 -30.73 -3.13 14.41
C THR A 286 -30.29 -2.55 15.74
N GLN A 287 -30.94 -1.45 16.16
CA GLN A 287 -30.71 -0.83 17.46
C GLN A 287 -30.92 -1.81 18.63
N LYS A 288 -31.87 -2.76 18.50
CA LYS A 288 -32.18 -3.75 19.52
C LYS A 288 -31.03 -4.72 19.75
N ASP A 289 -30.29 -5.05 18.68
CA ASP A 289 -29.21 -6.03 18.71
C ASP A 289 -27.94 -5.49 19.39
N VAL A 290 -27.77 -4.16 19.40
CA VAL A 290 -26.55 -3.51 19.88
C VAL A 290 -26.78 -2.47 20.97
N SER A 291 -27.98 -2.39 21.55
CA SER A 291 -28.19 -1.44 22.65
C SER A 291 -27.43 -1.87 23.90
N ALA A 292 -26.66 -0.95 24.48
CA ALA A 292 -25.97 -1.17 25.74
C ALA A 292 -25.86 0.11 26.56
N LYS A 293 -25.85 -0.03 27.89
CA LYS A 293 -25.54 1.07 28.80
C LYS A 293 -24.06 1.46 28.67
N ILE A 294 -23.81 2.76 28.54
CA ILE A 294 -22.47 3.33 28.48
C ILE A 294 -22.18 4.07 29.78
N HIS A 295 -20.95 3.94 30.25
CA HIS A 295 -20.45 4.63 31.42
C HIS A 295 -19.23 5.47 31.03
N ALA A 296 -19.14 6.67 31.58
CA ALA A 296 -17.95 7.50 31.48
C ALA A 296 -17.46 7.90 32.87
N ARG A 297 -16.14 7.92 33.05
CA ARG A 297 -15.47 8.45 34.23
C ARG A 297 -14.36 9.38 33.76
N PHE A 298 -14.23 10.54 34.37
CA PHE A 298 -13.15 11.46 34.08
C PHE A 298 -12.22 11.58 35.29
N ARG A 299 -10.95 11.88 35.04
CA ARG A 299 -9.97 12.18 36.06
C ARG A 299 -9.09 13.33 35.59
N GLN A 300 -8.84 14.29 36.47
CA GLN A 300 -7.92 15.38 36.19
C GLN A 300 -6.50 14.85 36.04
N GLY A 301 -5.87 15.11 34.89
CA GLY A 301 -4.44 14.91 34.69
C GLY A 301 -3.66 16.18 35.01
N ARG A 302 -2.35 16.20 34.72
CA ARG A 302 -1.49 17.37 35.00
C ARG A 302 -1.89 18.63 34.22
N ARG A 303 -2.34 18.47 32.97
CA ARG A 303 -2.74 19.59 32.08
C ARG A 303 -4.08 19.39 31.40
N PHE A 304 -4.57 18.14 31.35
CA PHE A 304 -5.73 17.73 30.57
C PHE A 304 -6.56 16.72 31.34
N TRP A 305 -7.83 16.61 30.97
CA TRP A 305 -8.70 15.57 31.50
C TRP A 305 -8.42 14.24 30.80
N ASN A 306 -8.52 13.16 31.57
CA ASN A 306 -8.53 11.79 31.07
C ASN A 306 -9.97 11.26 31.16
N LEU A 307 -10.55 10.91 30.03
CA LEU A 307 -11.91 10.39 29.95
C LEU A 307 -11.87 8.89 29.63
N ARG A 308 -12.36 8.06 30.54
CA ARG A 308 -12.53 6.62 30.33
C ARG A 308 -13.98 6.32 29.99
N VAL A 309 -14.22 5.76 28.81
CA VAL A 309 -15.53 5.30 28.36
C VAL A 309 -15.58 3.79 28.43
N SER A 310 -16.67 3.23 28.96
CA SER A 310 -16.85 1.77 29.07
C SER A 310 -18.27 1.33 28.78
N PHE A 311 -18.42 0.13 28.23
CA PHE A 311 -19.70 -0.52 27.98
C PHE A 311 -19.51 -2.04 27.93
N ARG A 312 -20.60 -2.79 28.08
CA ARG A 312 -20.60 -4.23 27.83
C ARG A 312 -20.97 -4.49 26.37
N VAL A 313 -20.21 -5.35 25.71
CA VAL A 313 -20.34 -5.66 24.29
C VAL A 313 -21.66 -6.40 24.03
N PRO A 314 -22.66 -5.78 23.37
CA PRO A 314 -23.96 -6.41 23.14
C PRO A 314 -23.90 -7.46 22.01
N ARG A 315 -23.06 -7.22 21.01
CA ARG A 315 -22.80 -8.11 19.86
C ARG A 315 -21.31 -8.34 19.69
N ALA A 316 -20.90 -9.59 19.52
CA ALA A 316 -19.49 -9.94 19.36
C ALA A 316 -18.85 -9.28 18.12
N VAL A 317 -17.55 -9.04 18.20
CA VAL A 317 -16.68 -8.72 17.05
C VAL A 317 -15.78 -9.92 16.86
N THR A 318 -15.84 -10.55 15.69
CA THR A 318 -15.13 -11.81 15.40
C THR A 318 -14.13 -11.68 14.27
N ASP A 319 -14.11 -10.54 13.58
CA ASP A 319 -13.28 -10.30 12.41
C ASP A 319 -13.17 -8.79 12.13
N ALA A 320 -12.46 -8.41 11.07
CA ALA A 320 -12.23 -7.02 10.71
C ALA A 320 -13.45 -6.32 10.07
N ARG A 321 -14.53 -7.04 9.74
CA ARG A 321 -15.75 -6.46 9.14
C ARG A 321 -16.54 -5.63 10.13
N THR A 322 -16.36 -5.87 11.42
CA THR A 322 -17.18 -5.24 12.45
C THR A 322 -16.32 -4.59 13.52
N ALA A 323 -16.78 -3.45 14.03
CA ALA A 323 -16.09 -2.75 15.10
C ALA A 323 -17.04 -1.84 15.87
N TYR A 324 -16.67 -1.54 17.11
CA TYR A 324 -17.25 -0.43 17.85
C TYR A 324 -16.39 0.82 17.68
N SER A 325 -17.03 1.96 17.47
CA SER A 325 -16.39 3.28 17.59
C SER A 325 -16.94 4.03 18.77
N ILE A 326 -16.09 4.80 19.45
CA ILE A 326 -16.46 5.74 20.49
C ILE A 326 -16.08 7.13 20.01
N ARG A 327 -17.09 7.96 19.72
CA ARG A 327 -16.90 9.37 19.35
C ARG A 327 -17.19 10.25 20.56
N ILE A 328 -16.26 11.14 20.87
CA ILE A 328 -16.39 12.16 21.90
C ILE A 328 -16.40 13.52 21.21
N SER A 329 -17.46 14.27 21.43
CA SER A 329 -17.60 15.64 20.92
C SER A 329 -17.52 16.61 22.11
N PRO A 330 -16.59 17.59 22.09
CA PRO A 330 -16.46 18.57 23.16
C PRO A 330 -17.64 19.55 23.19
N PRO A 331 -17.78 20.34 24.27
CA PRO A 331 -18.76 21.42 24.34
C PRO A 331 -18.46 22.52 23.31
N GLY A 332 -19.48 22.92 22.52
CA GLY A 332 -19.35 23.98 21.52
C GLY A 332 -18.20 23.76 20.52
N ASN A 333 -17.49 24.85 20.18
CA ASN A 333 -16.31 24.85 19.29
C ASN A 333 -14.97 24.76 20.05
N THR A 334 -14.99 24.41 21.34
CA THR A 334 -13.83 24.55 22.25
C THR A 334 -12.73 23.50 22.06
N GLY A 335 -12.88 22.57 21.11
CA GLY A 335 -11.85 21.58 20.82
C GLY A 335 -12.16 20.68 19.62
N ARG A 336 -11.17 19.85 19.25
CA ARG A 336 -11.37 18.78 18.27
C ARG A 336 -12.02 17.58 18.94
N GLY A 337 -13.10 17.06 18.35
CA GLY A 337 -13.63 15.76 18.73
C GLY A 337 -12.59 14.67 18.56
N THR A 338 -12.67 13.64 19.40
CA THR A 338 -11.81 12.46 19.30
C THR A 338 -12.65 11.22 19.02
N THR A 339 -12.10 10.30 18.25
CA THR A 339 -12.75 9.03 17.93
C THR A 339 -11.78 7.90 18.22
N GLY A 340 -12.20 6.97 19.07
CA GLY A 340 -11.52 5.71 19.31
C GLY A 340 -12.32 4.57 18.69
N TRP A 341 -11.68 3.44 18.49
CA TRP A 341 -12.37 2.24 18.03
C TRP A 341 -11.75 0.97 18.62
N THR A 342 -12.53 -0.09 18.60
CA THR A 342 -12.09 -1.42 18.99
C THR A 342 -11.31 -2.05 17.85
N ARG A 343 -10.10 -2.51 18.16
CA ARG A 343 -9.15 -3.04 17.18
C ARG A 343 -8.86 -4.51 17.42
N ARG A 344 -9.84 -5.24 17.91
CA ARG A 344 -9.68 -6.65 18.23
C ARG A 344 -11.02 -7.36 18.28
N ASP A 345 -10.94 -8.67 18.33
CA ASP A 345 -12.10 -9.50 18.61
C ASP A 345 -12.59 -9.26 20.03
N LEU A 346 -13.92 -9.24 20.15
CA LEU A 346 -14.64 -8.96 21.38
C LEU A 346 -15.73 -9.99 21.56
N LYS A 347 -15.78 -10.61 22.74
CA LYS A 347 -16.83 -11.54 23.09
C LYS A 347 -18.09 -10.78 23.50
N ARG A 348 -19.26 -11.37 23.24
CA ARG A 348 -20.52 -10.85 23.79
C ARG A 348 -20.45 -10.82 25.33
N GLY A 349 -20.92 -9.73 25.92
CA GLY A 349 -20.90 -9.49 27.37
C GLY A 349 -19.57 -8.96 27.93
N GLU A 350 -18.49 -8.99 27.13
CA GLU A 350 -17.18 -8.48 27.49
C GLU A 350 -17.24 -6.99 27.81
N ARG A 351 -16.49 -6.54 28.81
CA ARG A 351 -16.40 -5.13 29.18
C ARG A 351 -15.28 -4.47 28.36
N VAL A 352 -15.64 -3.52 27.52
CA VAL A 352 -14.68 -2.65 26.81
C VAL A 352 -14.44 -1.41 27.65
N GLU A 353 -13.18 -1.01 27.79
CA GLU A 353 -12.78 0.28 28.35
C GLU A 353 -11.80 0.97 27.40
N GLN A 354 -12.09 2.22 27.05
CA GLN A 354 -11.18 3.04 26.24
C GLN A 354 -10.86 4.33 26.96
N LEU A 355 -9.56 4.60 27.06
CA LEU A 355 -9.04 5.82 27.65
C LEU A 355 -8.77 6.85 26.56
N PHE A 356 -9.34 8.03 26.73
CA PHE A 356 -9.09 9.21 25.93
C PHE A 356 -8.31 10.20 26.78
N SER A 357 -7.02 10.32 26.50
CA SER A 357 -6.16 11.33 27.11
C SER A 357 -6.22 12.63 26.31
N HIS A 358 -5.82 13.73 26.94
CA HIS A 358 -5.76 15.06 26.30
C HIS A 358 -7.15 15.62 25.94
N VAL A 359 -8.14 15.40 26.81
CA VAL A 359 -9.44 16.06 26.69
C VAL A 359 -9.36 17.46 27.28
N ASN A 360 -9.59 18.49 26.45
CA ASN A 360 -9.33 19.89 26.76
C ASN A 360 -10.59 20.67 27.09
N GLY A 361 -10.58 21.42 28.20
CA GLY A 361 -11.67 22.30 28.60
C GLY A 361 -12.76 21.62 29.43
N GLY A 362 -13.40 22.40 30.30
CA GLY A 362 -14.60 22.00 31.04
C GLY A 362 -15.86 22.12 30.19
N GLY A 363 -16.98 21.59 30.68
CA GLY A 363 -18.30 21.66 30.04
C GLY A 363 -18.89 20.31 29.65
N GLU A 364 -19.99 20.32 28.90
CA GLU A 364 -20.73 19.10 28.52
C GLU A 364 -20.14 18.42 27.28
N TYR A 365 -19.65 17.20 27.47
CA TYR A 365 -19.17 16.31 26.42
C TYR A 365 -20.27 15.36 25.98
N ARG A 366 -20.40 15.17 24.67
CA ARG A 366 -21.31 14.19 24.06
C ARG A 366 -20.52 12.96 23.63
N ILE A 367 -20.88 11.79 24.16
CA ILE A 367 -20.21 10.51 23.92
C ILE A 367 -21.16 9.57 23.19
N TRP A 368 -20.74 9.07 22.04
CA TRP A 368 -21.54 8.22 21.17
C TRP A 368 -20.77 6.93 20.91
N VAL A 369 -21.35 5.80 21.29
CA VAL A 369 -20.81 4.49 20.88
C VAL A 369 -21.65 4.00 19.71
N ARG A 370 -20.99 3.56 18.64
CA ARG A 370 -21.64 3.01 17.45
C ARG A 370 -21.01 1.67 17.10
N PHE A 371 -21.83 0.74 16.62
CA PHE A 371 -21.41 -0.51 16.02
C PHE A 371 -21.42 -0.35 14.50
N HIS A 372 -20.32 -0.70 13.85
CA HIS A 372 -20.15 -0.57 12.41
C HIS A 372 -20.01 -1.94 11.78
N GLN A 373 -20.52 -2.07 10.55
CA GLN A 373 -20.34 -3.24 9.70
C GLN A 373 -19.90 -2.73 8.33
N ALA A 374 -18.76 -3.22 7.86
CA ALA A 374 -18.31 -2.99 6.50
C ALA A 374 -19.12 -3.89 5.56
N THR A 375 -19.69 -3.27 4.53
CA THR A 375 -20.55 -3.94 3.54
C THR A 375 -20.03 -3.75 2.12
N ASP A 376 -19.16 -2.75 1.92
CA ASP A 376 -18.75 -2.32 0.61
C ASP A 376 -17.39 -2.95 0.26
N PRO A 377 -17.12 -3.20 -1.04
CA PRO A 377 -15.82 -3.73 -1.44
C PRO A 377 -14.71 -2.74 -1.10
N GLY A 378 -13.47 -3.21 -0.99
CA GLY A 378 -12.30 -2.35 -0.79
C GLY A 378 -12.20 -1.70 0.59
N GLN A 379 -13.21 -1.84 1.45
CA GLN A 379 -13.16 -1.36 2.83
C GLN A 379 -12.19 -2.24 3.63
N ALA A 380 -11.08 -1.65 4.08
CA ALA A 380 -10.18 -2.27 5.05
C ALA A 380 -10.69 -2.13 6.50
N ASN A 381 -11.60 -1.19 6.73
CA ASN A 381 -12.09 -0.80 8.04
C ASN A 381 -13.58 -0.41 7.96
N PRO A 382 -14.45 -0.89 8.87
CA PRO A 382 -15.87 -0.54 8.90
C PRO A 382 -16.16 0.90 9.31
N LEU A 383 -15.15 1.67 9.75
CA LEU A 383 -15.31 3.07 10.11
C LEU A 383 -15.63 3.92 8.86
N GLY A 384 -16.87 4.40 8.79
CA GLY A 384 -17.40 5.16 7.65
C GLY A 384 -18.71 4.58 7.11
N ALA A 385 -18.98 3.30 7.40
CA ALA A 385 -20.23 2.64 7.07
C ALA A 385 -21.41 3.08 7.96
N ASN A 386 -22.62 2.68 7.60
CA ASN A 386 -23.87 2.96 8.32
C ASN A 386 -23.88 2.36 9.75
N GLY A 387 -23.21 3.00 10.70
CA GLY A 387 -23.09 2.49 12.06
C GLY A 387 -24.38 2.63 12.87
N VAL A 388 -24.76 1.59 13.59
CA VAL A 388 -25.93 1.57 14.49
C VAL A 388 -25.53 2.12 15.85
N THR A 389 -26.38 2.92 16.48
CA THR A 389 -26.05 3.49 17.80
C THR A 389 -26.07 2.39 18.85
N VAL A 390 -25.04 2.29 19.67
CA VAL A 390 -25.02 1.37 20.83
C VAL A 390 -25.60 2.05 22.05
N GLY A 391 -25.21 3.31 22.24
CA GLY A 391 -25.79 4.20 23.23
C GLY A 391 -25.20 5.60 23.10
N ARG A 392 -25.75 6.51 23.90
CA ARG A 392 -25.31 7.91 24.00
C ARG A 392 -25.21 8.29 25.47
N LEU A 393 -24.25 9.15 25.78
CA LEU A 393 -24.06 9.69 27.12
C LEU A 393 -23.63 11.16 27.01
N ARG A 394 -24.11 11.97 27.96
CA ARG A 394 -23.59 13.31 28.21
C ARG A 394 -22.86 13.31 29.54
N VAL A 395 -21.69 13.92 29.59
CA VAL A 395 -20.91 14.06 30.82
C VAL A 395 -20.42 15.48 30.94
N LYS A 396 -20.61 16.11 32.11
CA LYS A 396 -20.07 17.42 32.41
C LYS A 396 -18.71 17.26 33.06
N ILE A 397 -17.68 17.78 32.41
CA ILE A 397 -16.34 17.88 32.98
C ILE A 397 -16.26 19.24 33.71
N PRO A 398 -15.71 19.30 34.94
CA PRO A 398 -15.56 20.54 35.70
C PRO A 398 -14.78 21.62 34.97
#